data_AF-B0WCP8-F1
#
_entry.id   AF-B0WCP8-F1
#
_cell.length_a   1.000
_cell.length_b   1.000
_cell.length_c   1.000
_cell.angle_alpha   90.00
_cell.angle_beta   90.00
_cell.angle_gamma   90.00
#
_symmetry.space_group_name_H-M   'P 1'
#
loop_
_entity.id
_entity.type
_entity.pdbx_description
1 polymer ?
#
loop_
_entity_poly.entity_id
_entity_poly.type
_entity_poly.pdbx_seq_one_letter_code
_entity_poly.pdbx_strand_id
1 'polypeptide(L)'
;MAPSDQMGDEIEPWQKRHNYPTVVAEAANRALKCPYLGVNVYKTEWPCARQGGLCVHRADCKSPTTKSGLCPESAHRGVECCYEVMPSQLSLPCNEYQGECMKHCNALGLRRPANDCQEGEHCCVLTL
;
A
#
# COMPACT_ATOMS: atom_id res chain seq x y z
N MET A 1 -33.42 -13.24 -49.05
CA MET A 1 -32.97 -12.07 -48.28
C MET A 1 -32.61 -12.54 -46.87
N ALA A 2 -31.45 -12.09 -46.37
CA ALA A 2 -30.88 -12.27 -45.03
C ALA A 2 -31.80 -11.69 -43.91
N PRO A 3 -31.50 -11.83 -42.59
CA PRO A 3 -30.27 -12.33 -41.97
C PRO A 3 -30.44 -13.37 -40.84
N SER A 4 -29.40 -14.19 -40.66
CA SER A 4 -29.07 -14.81 -39.38
C SER A 4 -28.18 -13.82 -38.64
N ASP A 5 -28.67 -13.30 -37.52
CA ASP A 5 -27.85 -12.54 -36.60
C ASP A 5 -28.37 -12.72 -35.17
N GLN A 6 -27.41 -12.72 -34.24
CA GLN A 6 -27.55 -12.55 -32.78
C GLN A 6 -27.81 -13.80 -31.92
N MET A 7 -26.69 -14.48 -31.66
CA MET A 7 -26.07 -14.63 -30.34
C MET A 7 -26.89 -14.06 -29.16
N GLY A 8 -27.33 -14.94 -28.27
CA GLY A 8 -27.91 -14.59 -26.98
C GLY A 8 -27.67 -15.73 -25.99
N ASP A 9 -26.50 -15.74 -25.36
CA ASP A 9 -26.22 -16.62 -24.22
C ASP A 9 -27.15 -16.24 -23.06
N GLU A 10 -28.12 -17.11 -22.82
CA GLU A 10 -29.02 -17.09 -21.68
C GLU A 10 -28.21 -17.51 -20.44
N ILE A 11 -27.81 -16.52 -19.63
CA ILE A 11 -27.07 -16.77 -18.39
C ILE A 11 -28.04 -16.73 -17.19
N GLU A 12 -28.00 -17.83 -16.43
CA GLU A 12 -28.88 -18.28 -15.35
C GLU A 12 -29.20 -17.24 -14.21
N PRO A 13 -30.39 -17.34 -13.58
CA PRO A 13 -30.97 -16.36 -12.65
C PRO A 13 -30.29 -16.18 -11.27
N TRP A 14 -29.18 -16.88 -10.99
CA TRP A 14 -28.41 -16.71 -9.75
C TRP A 14 -27.41 -15.54 -9.80
N GLN A 15 -27.09 -15.01 -10.97
CA GLN A 15 -26.23 -13.82 -11.12
C GLN A 15 -26.87 -12.50 -10.67
N LYS A 16 -28.17 -12.50 -10.32
CA LYS A 16 -28.93 -11.30 -9.93
C LYS A 16 -28.96 -10.99 -8.43
N ARG A 17 -28.07 -11.59 -7.61
CA ARG A 17 -28.14 -11.42 -6.15
C ARG A 17 -26.79 -11.16 -5.47
N HIS A 18 -25.97 -10.30 -6.07
CA HIS A 18 -24.97 -9.54 -5.33
C HIS A 18 -25.09 -8.07 -5.70
N ASN A 19 -26.14 -7.42 -5.19
CA ASN A 19 -26.23 -5.98 -5.06
C ASN A 19 -25.24 -5.53 -3.97
N TYR A 20 -23.94 -5.60 -4.28
CA TYR A 20 -22.92 -4.87 -3.53
C TYR A 20 -22.80 -3.50 -4.21
N PRO A 21 -22.91 -2.40 -3.45
CA PRO A 21 -23.06 -1.08 -4.03
C PRO A 21 -21.85 -0.77 -4.94
N THR A 22 -22.12 -0.42 -6.19
CA THR A 22 -21.16 -0.08 -7.24
C THR A 22 -20.31 1.16 -6.94
N VAL A 23 -20.38 1.71 -5.74
CA VAL A 23 -19.50 2.79 -5.24
C VAL A 23 -18.09 2.30 -4.88
N VAL A 24 -17.85 0.99 -4.82
CA VAL A 24 -16.49 0.43 -4.57
C VAL A 24 -15.68 0.22 -5.86
N ALA A 25 -16.30 0.27 -7.03
CA ALA A 25 -15.63 -0.08 -8.30
C ALA A 25 -14.78 1.07 -8.89
N GLU A 26 -15.12 2.33 -8.61
CA GLU A 26 -14.29 3.48 -9.00
C GLU A 26 -13.20 3.80 -7.97
N ALA A 27 -13.28 3.21 -6.76
CA ALA A 27 -12.23 3.24 -5.75
C ALA A 27 -11.21 2.10 -5.91
N ALA A 28 -11.59 0.96 -6.50
CA ALA A 28 -10.74 -0.23 -6.58
C ALA A 28 -9.52 -0.09 -7.52
N ASN A 29 -9.59 0.76 -8.56
CA ASN A 29 -8.44 1.04 -9.43
C ASN A 29 -7.60 2.26 -9.00
N ARG A 30 -8.06 2.99 -7.98
CA ARG A 30 -7.30 4.08 -7.34
C ARG A 30 -6.74 3.68 -5.97
N ALA A 31 -6.91 2.41 -5.59
CA ALA A 31 -6.51 1.83 -4.31
C ALA A 31 -5.37 0.78 -4.42
N LEU A 32 -4.46 0.92 -5.38
CA LEU A 32 -3.15 0.24 -5.41
C LEU A 32 -1.99 1.25 -5.51
N LYS A 33 -2.16 2.37 -4.80
CA LYS A 33 -1.09 3.34 -4.50
C LYS A 33 -1.41 4.01 -3.18
N CYS A 34 -1.42 3.25 -2.10
CA CYS A 34 -0.99 3.81 -0.82
C CYS A 34 0.51 3.50 -0.74
N PRO A 35 1.40 4.35 -1.28
CA PRO A 35 2.81 4.20 -1.00
C PRO A 35 2.93 4.35 0.52
N TYR A 36 3.11 3.25 1.24
CA TYR A 36 3.36 3.33 2.68
C TYR A 36 4.73 4.00 2.80
N LEU A 37 4.70 5.31 3.01
CA LEU A 37 5.89 6.14 3.06
C LEU A 37 6.80 5.95 1.82
N GLY A 38 6.26 6.08 0.60
CA GLY A 38 7.09 6.06 -0.62
C GLY A 38 7.58 4.67 -1.05
N VAL A 39 7.06 3.61 -0.44
CA VAL A 39 7.36 2.21 -0.78
C VAL A 39 6.30 1.63 -1.72
N ASN A 40 6.74 0.85 -2.71
CA ASN A 40 5.84 0.10 -3.58
C ASN A 40 5.27 -1.10 -2.83
N VAL A 41 4.02 -0.96 -2.38
CA VAL A 41 3.25 -2.05 -1.76
C VAL A 41 2.56 -2.86 -2.87
N TYR A 42 2.83 -4.16 -2.89
CA TYR A 42 2.21 -5.10 -3.82
C TYR A 42 0.83 -5.51 -3.32
N LYS A 43 0.09 -6.24 -4.17
CA LYS A 43 -1.21 -6.82 -3.79
C LYS A 43 -1.07 -7.53 -2.44
N THR A 44 -1.93 -7.18 -1.50
CA THR A 44 -1.98 -7.84 -0.20
C THR A 44 -2.46 -9.28 -0.38
N GLU A 45 -1.61 -10.24 -0.04
CA GLU A 45 -1.92 -11.66 -0.15
C GLU A 45 -2.34 -12.21 1.22
N TRP A 46 -3.36 -13.07 1.25
CA TRP A 46 -3.98 -13.58 2.49
C TRP A 46 -2.96 -14.15 3.50
N PRO A 47 -1.95 -14.96 3.08
CA PRO A 47 -0.96 -15.50 4.01
C PRO A 47 -0.15 -14.42 4.73
N CYS A 48 0.20 -13.33 4.03
CA CYS A 48 0.92 -12.20 4.61
C CYS A 48 0.01 -11.33 5.51
N ALA A 49 -1.21 -11.06 5.06
CA ALA A 49 -2.20 -10.29 5.83
C ALA A 49 -2.55 -10.98 7.17
N ARG A 50 -2.65 -12.31 7.19
CA ARG A 50 -2.88 -13.10 8.42
C ARG A 50 -1.80 -12.86 9.47
N GLN A 51 -0.56 -12.62 9.03
CA GLN A 51 0.54 -12.33 9.93
C GLN A 51 0.56 -10.87 10.39
N GLY A 52 -0.24 -9.98 9.78
CA GLY A 52 -0.23 -8.53 10.02
C GLY A 52 0.85 -7.79 9.22
N GLY A 53 1.38 -8.39 8.14
CA GLY A 53 2.41 -7.78 7.30
C GLY A 53 1.88 -7.23 5.97
N LEU A 54 2.78 -6.59 5.22
CA LEU A 54 2.55 -6.08 3.87
C LEU A 54 3.52 -6.74 2.89
N CYS A 55 3.05 -6.99 1.66
CA CYS A 55 3.90 -7.48 0.58
C CYS A 55 4.67 -6.30 -0.04
N VAL A 56 5.98 -6.25 0.15
CA VAL A 56 6.88 -5.21 -0.39
C VAL A 56 8.12 -5.82 -1.03
N HIS A 57 8.86 -5.05 -1.82
CA HIS A 57 10.15 -5.51 -2.32
C HIS A 57 11.11 -5.73 -1.14
N ARG A 58 11.92 -6.80 -1.17
CA ARG A 58 12.84 -7.16 -0.06
C ARG A 58 13.78 -6.02 0.33
N ALA A 59 14.18 -5.18 -0.61
CA ALA A 59 15.04 -4.02 -0.35
C ALA A 59 14.37 -2.93 0.49
N ASP A 60 13.04 -2.82 0.43
CA ASP A 60 12.26 -1.84 1.19
C ASP A 60 11.77 -2.41 2.52
N CYS A 61 12.19 -3.63 2.88
CA CYS A 61 11.78 -4.31 4.09
C CYS A 61 12.83 -4.17 5.20
N LYS A 62 12.45 -3.54 6.31
CA LYS A 62 13.29 -3.45 7.51
C LYS A 62 13.16 -4.68 8.39
N SER A 63 11.94 -5.18 8.55
CA SER A 63 11.62 -6.29 9.45
C SER A 63 10.80 -7.35 8.69
N PRO A 64 11.45 -8.33 8.06
CA PRO A 64 10.76 -9.41 7.37
C PRO A 64 10.05 -10.32 8.37
N THR A 65 8.93 -10.92 7.95
CA THR A 65 8.25 -11.91 8.78
C THR A 65 9.10 -13.18 8.94
N THR A 66 8.94 -13.89 10.07
CA THR A 66 9.70 -15.13 10.34
C THR A 66 9.47 -16.23 9.29
N LYS A 67 8.29 -16.23 8.65
CA LYS A 67 7.96 -17.15 7.55
C LYS A 67 8.15 -16.45 6.22
N SER A 68 8.94 -17.04 5.33
CA SER A 68 9.13 -16.56 3.95
C SER A 68 8.05 -17.11 3.01
N GLY A 69 7.87 -16.48 1.85
CA GLY A 69 6.99 -16.98 0.79
C GLY A 69 5.51 -16.74 1.04
N LEU A 70 5.18 -15.77 1.90
CA LEU A 70 3.79 -15.38 2.21
C LEU A 70 3.15 -14.50 1.12
N CYS A 71 3.94 -14.07 0.12
CA CYS A 71 3.49 -13.33 -1.07
C CYS A 71 3.79 -14.14 -2.36
N PRO A 72 3.18 -15.35 -2.53
CA PRO A 72 3.47 -16.24 -3.67
C PRO A 72 3.16 -15.63 -5.04
N GLU A 73 2.09 -14.85 -5.20
CA GLU A 73 1.75 -14.26 -6.51
C GLU A 73 2.84 -13.27 -6.96
N SER A 74 3.42 -12.53 -6.01
CA SER A 74 4.43 -11.51 -6.26
C SER A 74 5.88 -11.99 -6.09
N ALA A 75 6.09 -13.27 -5.73
CA ALA A 75 7.41 -13.82 -5.39
C ALA A 75 8.45 -13.65 -6.52
N HIS A 76 8.02 -13.74 -7.78
CA HIS A 76 8.87 -13.55 -8.96
C HIS A 76 9.46 -12.14 -9.09
N ARG A 77 8.95 -11.16 -8.34
CA ARG A 77 9.40 -9.75 -8.35
C ARG A 77 10.31 -9.41 -7.17
N GLY A 78 10.82 -10.41 -6.43
CA GLY A 78 11.66 -10.17 -5.26
C GLY A 78 10.90 -9.62 -4.05
N VAL A 79 9.61 -9.93 -3.95
CA VAL A 79 8.70 -9.47 -2.89
C VAL A 79 8.72 -10.42 -1.70
N GLU A 80 8.62 -9.87 -0.50
CA GLU A 80 8.50 -10.61 0.75
C GLU A 80 7.45 -9.95 1.66
N CYS A 81 6.94 -10.72 2.62
CA CYS A 81 6.06 -10.19 3.66
C CYS A 81 6.87 -9.47 4.74
N CYS A 82 6.47 -8.24 5.05
CA CYS A 82 7.22 -7.34 5.91
C CYS A 82 6.33 -6.68 6.97
N TYR A 83 6.84 -6.57 8.20
CA TYR A 83 6.19 -5.84 9.29
C TYR A 83 6.48 -4.35 9.25
N GLU A 84 7.74 -4.00 9.00
CA GLU A 84 8.20 -2.62 8.95
C GLU A 84 8.85 -2.35 7.62
N VAL A 85 8.32 -1.36 6.89
CA VAL A 85 8.90 -0.93 5.61
C VAL A 85 9.89 0.20 5.86
N MET A 86 11.01 0.23 5.13
CA MET A 86 11.87 1.39 5.06
C MET A 86 11.27 2.35 4.03
N PRO A 87 10.82 3.55 4.43
CA PRO A 87 10.55 4.59 3.46
C PRO A 87 11.80 4.77 2.60
N SER A 88 11.62 4.93 1.29
CA SER A 88 12.72 5.44 0.47
C SER A 88 13.14 6.78 1.10
N GLN A 89 14.37 6.85 1.64
CA GLN A 89 14.83 7.90 2.56
C GLN A 89 14.83 9.32 1.97
N LEU A 90 14.31 9.52 0.76
CA LEU A 90 14.73 10.60 -0.12
C LEU A 90 13.63 11.51 -0.65
N SER A 91 12.35 11.28 -0.38
CA SER A 91 11.36 12.18 -0.98
C SER A 91 9.95 12.12 -0.39
N LEU A 92 9.81 12.34 0.91
CA LEU A 92 8.49 12.63 1.47
C LEU A 92 8.48 13.99 2.16
N PRO A 93 7.46 14.82 1.88
CA PRO A 93 7.24 16.01 2.67
C PRO A 93 6.79 15.64 4.09
N CYS A 94 7.06 16.51 5.06
CA CYS A 94 6.90 16.24 6.48
C CYS A 94 5.44 15.93 6.86
N ASN A 95 4.49 16.52 6.14
CA ASN A 95 3.07 16.28 6.34
C ASN A 95 2.64 14.82 6.06
N GLU A 96 3.33 14.08 5.17
CA GLU A 96 3.09 12.66 4.91
C GLU A 96 3.47 11.79 6.13
N TYR A 97 4.42 12.27 6.92
CA TYR A 97 4.73 11.68 8.23
C TYR A 97 3.77 12.12 9.33
N GLN A 98 2.73 12.91 9.02
CA GLN A 98 1.85 13.58 9.98
C GLN A 98 2.65 14.40 11.01
N GLY A 99 3.75 14.98 10.55
CA GLY A 99 4.64 15.80 11.36
C GLY A 99 4.59 17.27 10.97
N GLU A 100 5.34 18.05 11.73
CA GLU A 100 5.60 19.46 11.48
C GLU A 100 7.11 19.72 11.45
N CYS A 101 7.57 20.61 10.56
CA CYS A 101 8.97 21.02 10.51
C CYS A 101 9.27 21.93 11.70
N MET A 102 10.19 21.50 12.56
CA MET A 102 10.58 22.24 13.76
C MET A 102 12.10 22.13 13.97
N LYS A 103 12.71 23.12 14.65
CA LYS A 103 14.14 23.07 14.99
C LYS A 103 14.48 21.92 15.96
N HIS A 104 13.57 21.61 16.87
CA HIS A 104 13.77 20.59 17.89
C HIS A 104 12.52 19.74 18.10
N CYS A 105 12.67 18.42 18.02
CA CYS A 105 11.64 17.47 18.45
C CYS A 105 11.86 17.06 19.91
N ASN A 106 10.77 16.87 20.66
CA ASN A 106 10.80 16.44 22.06
C ASN A 106 11.53 15.11 22.28
N ALA A 107 11.52 14.21 21.30
CA ALA A 107 12.26 12.96 21.31
C ALA A 107 12.90 12.69 19.95
N LEU A 108 14.13 12.17 19.95
CA LEU A 108 14.83 11.79 18.71
C LEU A 108 14.09 10.71 17.93
N GLY A 109 13.36 9.82 18.62
CA GLY A 109 12.52 8.80 17.98
C GLY A 109 11.34 9.34 17.17
N LEU A 110 10.98 10.62 17.35
CA LEU A 110 9.92 11.29 16.60
C LEU A 110 10.45 12.02 15.35
N ARG A 111 11.77 12.04 15.12
CA ARG A 111 12.37 12.65 13.93
C ARG A 111 12.17 11.77 12.71
N ARG A 112 11.76 12.38 11.59
CA ARG A 112 11.65 11.73 10.28
C ARG A 112 12.49 12.45 9.22
N PRO A 113 13.04 11.69 8.25
CA PRO A 113 13.79 12.27 7.14
C PRO A 113 12.79 12.84 6.11
N ALA A 114 12.44 14.11 6.24
CA ALA A 114 11.60 14.83 5.27
C ALA A 114 12.46 15.67 4.31
N ASN A 115 11.95 15.93 3.11
CA ASN A 115 12.66 16.68 2.06
C ASN A 115 12.22 18.16 1.93
N ASP A 116 11.21 18.58 2.67
CA ASP A 116 10.57 19.91 2.59
C ASP A 116 10.87 20.83 3.79
N CYS A 117 11.53 20.32 4.83
CA CYS A 117 11.98 21.14 5.96
C CYS A 117 13.22 21.98 5.60
N GLN A 118 13.31 23.18 6.17
CA GLN A 118 14.45 24.07 5.91
C GLN A 118 15.75 23.57 6.55
N GLU A 119 16.88 24.16 6.15
CA GLU A 119 18.19 23.82 6.73
C GLU A 119 18.19 24.11 8.24
N GLY A 120 18.51 23.09 9.04
CA GLY A 120 18.47 23.16 10.51
C GLY A 120 17.12 22.82 11.14
N GLU A 121 16.11 22.49 10.34
CA GLU A 121 14.83 21.95 10.80
C GLU A 121 14.77 20.43 10.61
N HIS A 122 13.90 19.81 11.40
CA HIS A 122 13.63 18.37 11.35
C HIS A 122 12.11 18.16 11.32
N CYS A 123 11.67 17.13 10.59
CA CYS A 123 10.28 16.72 10.66
C CYS A 123 10.00 15.99 11.97
N CYS A 124 9.14 16.55 12.81
CA CYS A 124 8.75 16.01 14.10
C CYS A 124 7.34 15.43 14.04
N VAL A 125 7.19 14.12 14.28
CA VAL A 125 5.87 13.49 14.38
C VAL A 125 5.18 13.94 15.68
N LEU A 126 3.97 14.47 15.56
CA LEU A 126 3.19 14.95 16.69
C LEU A 126 2.28 13.82 17.19
N THR A 127 2.59 13.27 18.36
CA THR A 127 1.69 12.35 19.07
C THR A 127 0.88 13.14 20.08
N LEU A 128 -0.45 13.10 19.97
CA LEU A 128 -1.39 13.70 20.94
C LEU A 128 -1.36 12.97 22.29
#